data_AF-A0A402AQM3-F1
#
_entry.id   AF-A0A402AQM3-F1
#
_cell.length_a   1.000
_cell.length_b   1.000
_cell.length_c   1.000
_cell.angle_alpha   90.00
_cell.angle_beta   90.00
_cell.angle_gamma   90.00
#
_symmetry.space_group_name_H-M   'P 1'
#
loop_
_entity.id
_entity.type
_entity.pdbx_description
1 polymer ?
#
loop_
_entity_poly.entity_id
_entity_poly.type
_entity_poly.pdbx_seq_one_letter_code
_entity_poly.pdbx_strand_id
1 'polypeptide(L)'
;MAATWMRQRDTPIVYLYCEHCQSCCYSSLEHLALLLPELKQFHSRYPRIRALPAHYIEAAGGRALVSSYESVTSAARIDIVTSLENFQILQIAGGQA
;
A
#
# COMPACT_ATOMS: atom_id res chain seq x y z
N MET A 1 15.76 -14.24 -6.36
CA MET A 1 15.28 -14.83 -5.09
C MET A 1 14.46 -13.78 -4.36
N ALA A 2 13.14 -13.92 -4.32
CA ALA A 2 12.30 -13.05 -3.49
C ALA A 2 12.68 -13.26 -2.02
N ALA A 3 12.94 -12.18 -1.30
CA ALA A 3 13.48 -12.25 0.06
C ALA A 3 12.51 -12.97 1.01
N THR A 4 13.01 -13.98 1.72
CA THR A 4 12.32 -14.86 2.68
C THR A 4 11.64 -14.11 3.86
N TRP A 5 11.87 -12.80 3.98
CA TRP A 5 11.31 -11.93 5.02
C TRP A 5 9.91 -11.38 4.68
N MET A 6 9.41 -11.66 3.48
CA MET A 6 8.03 -11.35 3.12
C MET A 6 7.10 -12.35 3.83
N ARG A 7 6.90 -12.16 5.15
CA ARG A 7 5.88 -12.88 5.92
C ARG A 7 4.59 -12.80 5.13
N GLN A 8 4.06 -13.96 4.75
CA GLN A 8 2.86 -14.15 3.95
C GLN A 8 1.70 -13.36 4.55
N ARG A 9 1.53 -12.12 4.12
CA ARG A 9 0.22 -11.51 4.00
C ARG A 9 -0.31 -11.98 2.65
N ASP A 10 -1.61 -12.25 2.55
CA ASP A 10 -2.29 -12.61 1.31
C ASP A 10 -2.33 -11.40 0.34
N THR A 11 -1.22 -10.70 0.14
CA THR A 11 -1.10 -9.54 -0.74
C THR A 11 -0.22 -9.85 -1.94
N PRO A 12 -0.55 -9.33 -3.14
CA PRO A 12 0.22 -9.63 -4.33
C PRO A 12 1.64 -9.08 -4.23
N ILE A 13 2.61 -9.87 -4.70
CA ILE A 13 3.98 -9.42 -4.88
C ILE A 13 4.10 -8.75 -6.25
N VAL A 14 4.53 -7.49 -6.24
CA VAL A 14 4.85 -6.71 -7.44
C VAL A 14 6.33 -6.85 -7.74
N TYR A 15 6.64 -7.28 -8.96
CA TYR A 15 7.99 -7.24 -9.50
C TYR A 15 8.21 -5.90 -10.21
N LEU A 16 9.21 -5.15 -9.76
CA LEU A 16 9.60 -3.88 -10.34
C LEU A 16 10.94 -4.06 -11.02
N TYR A 17 11.02 -3.62 -12.28
CA TYR A 17 12.25 -3.63 -13.07
C TYR A 17 12.51 -2.24 -13.63
N CYS A 18 13.76 -1.78 -13.50
CA CYS A 18 14.21 -0.52 -14.08
C CYS A 18 15.09 -0.79 -15.29
N GLU A 19 14.63 -0.40 -16.48
CA GLU A 19 15.38 -0.61 -17.72
C GLU A 19 16.69 0.19 -17.77
N HIS A 20 16.74 1.35 -17.12
CA HIS A 20 17.91 2.23 -17.15
C HIS A 20 19.10 1.67 -16.38
N CYS A 21 18.88 1.21 -15.14
CA CYS A 21 19.94 0.68 -14.29
C CYS A 21 19.95 -0.86 -14.19
N GLN A 22 19.04 -1.53 -14.91
CA GLN A 22 18.89 -2.99 -14.93
C GLN A 22 18.67 -3.63 -13.55
N SER A 23 18.22 -2.84 -12.58
CA SER A 23 17.92 -3.33 -11.24
C SER A 23 16.50 -3.87 -11.15
N CYS A 24 16.30 -4.84 -10.28
CA CYS A 24 14.98 -5.37 -9.96
C CYS A 24 14.74 -5.37 -8.45
N CYS A 25 13.49 -5.19 -8.05
CA CYS A 25 13.05 -5.42 -6.68
C CYS A 25 11.67 -6.07 -6.64
N TYR A 26 11.39 -6.73 -5.52
CA TYR A 26 10.08 -7.29 -5.22
C TYR A 26 9.49 -6.49 -4.07
N SER A 27 8.24 -6.08 -4.20
CA SER A 27 7.53 -5.32 -3.16
C SER A 27 6.09 -5.82 -3.04
N SER A 28 5.39 -5.45 -1.98
CA SER A 28 3.94 -5.65 -1.88
C SER A 28 3.23 -4.34 -2.20
N LEU A 29 1.97 -4.42 -2.63
CA LEU A 29 1.15 -3.21 -2.81
C LEU A 29 1.01 -2.39 -1.51
N GLU A 30 0.96 -3.07 -0.36
CA GLU A 30 1.02 -2.42 0.95
C GLU A 30 2.31 -1.58 1.09
N HIS A 31 3.48 -2.18 0.85
CA HIS A 31 4.75 -1.47 0.95
C HIS A 31 4.81 -0.30 -0.04
N LEU A 32 4.35 -0.48 -1.28
CA LEU A 32 4.34 0.58 -2.29
C LEU A 32 3.41 1.74 -1.90
N ALA A 33 2.29 1.46 -1.21
CA ALA A 33 1.42 2.52 -0.70
C ALA A 33 2.15 3.46 0.27
N LEU A 34 3.09 2.97 1.10
CA LEU A 34 3.90 3.79 2.02
C LEU A 34 4.77 4.84 1.31
N LEU A 35 5.00 4.65 0.00
CA LEU A 35 5.78 5.59 -0.81
C LEU A 35 4.93 6.74 -1.36
N LEU A 36 3.60 6.66 -1.26
CA LEU A 36 2.67 7.69 -1.71
C LEU A 36 2.83 8.99 -0.89
N PRO A 37 2.72 10.17 -1.53
CA PRO A 37 2.79 11.46 -0.84
C PRO A 37 1.81 11.59 0.33
N GLU A 38 0.58 11.14 0.17
CA GLU A 38 -0.49 11.19 1.16
C GLU A 38 -0.12 10.36 2.39
N LEU A 39 0.52 9.21 2.19
CA LEU A 39 0.92 8.32 3.26
C LEU A 39 2.16 8.82 3.99
N LYS A 40 3.08 9.48 3.27
CA LYS A 40 4.20 10.21 3.88
C LYS A 40 3.70 11.38 4.72
N GLN A 41 2.71 12.13 4.25
CA GLN A 41 2.11 13.23 5.01
C GLN A 41 1.38 12.70 6.26
N PHE A 42 0.61 11.62 6.13
CA PHE A 42 -0.03 10.95 7.25
C PHE A 42 0.99 10.49 8.29
N HIS A 43 2.07 9.83 7.86
CA HIS A 43 3.14 9.37 8.75
C HIS A 43 3.89 10.51 9.44
N SER A 44 4.12 11.62 8.73
CA SER A 44 4.71 12.83 9.33
C SER A 44 3.84 13.38 10.48
N ARG A 45 2.51 13.34 10.31
CA ARG A 45 1.55 13.77 11.34
C ARG A 45 1.38 12.75 12.47
N TYR A 46 1.44 11.47 12.16
CA TYR A 46 1.27 10.36 13.10
C TYR A 46 2.49 9.43 13.02
N PRO A 47 3.60 9.70 13.75
CA PRO A 47 4.86 8.98 13.56
C PRO A 47 4.84 7.49 13.93
N ARG A 48 3.80 7.03 14.62
CA ARG A 48 3.60 5.63 14.99
C ARG A 48 2.34 5.12 14.31
N ILE A 49 2.50 4.53 13.13
CA ILE A 49 1.43 3.88 12.39
C ILE A 49 1.58 2.36 12.40
N ARG A 50 0.48 1.65 12.20
CA ARG A 50 0.47 0.22 11.89
C ARG A 50 -0.33 -0.04 10.63
N ALA A 51 0.13 -1.01 9.84
CA ALA A 51 -0.62 -1.55 8.73
C ALA A 51 -1.67 -2.55 9.23
N LEU A 52 -2.92 -2.33 8.87
CA LEU A 52 -4.02 -3.27 9.09
C LEU A 52 -3.97 -4.40 8.05
N PRO A 53 -4.68 -5.52 8.27
CA PRO A 53 -4.85 -6.55 7.24
C PRO A 53 -5.41 -5.94 5.96
N ALA A 54 -4.84 -6.30 4.81
CA ALA A 54 -5.34 -5.86 3.52
C ALA A 54 -6.66 -6.57 3.18
N HIS A 55 -7.52 -5.87 2.43
CA HIS A 55 -8.82 -6.39 2.02
C HIS A 55 -8.98 -6.32 0.51
N TYR A 56 -9.57 -7.35 -0.09
CA TYR A 56 -9.93 -7.34 -1.50
C TYR A 56 -11.36 -6.84 -1.67
N ILE A 57 -11.58 -5.97 -2.66
CA ILE A 57 -12.90 -5.45 -3.00
C ILE A 57 -13.07 -5.43 -4.53
N GLU A 58 -14.31 -5.26 -4.99
CA GLU A 58 -14.61 -4.86 -6.37
C GLU A 58 -14.75 -3.34 -6.42
N ALA A 59 -14.01 -2.69 -7.31
CA ALA A 59 -14.04 -1.24 -7.48
C ALA A 59 -13.71 -0.88 -8.94
N ALA A 60 -14.33 0.18 -9.47
CA ALA A 60 -14.13 0.61 -10.86
C ALA A 60 -14.33 -0.50 -11.92
N GLY A 61 -15.16 -1.51 -11.64
CA GLY A 61 -15.46 -2.60 -12.56
C GLY A 61 -14.47 -3.77 -12.52
N GLY A 62 -13.52 -3.80 -11.58
CA GLY A 62 -12.59 -4.90 -11.41
C GLY A 62 -12.06 -5.08 -9.98
N ARG A 63 -11.16 -6.04 -9.82
CA ARG A 63 -10.59 -6.37 -8.50
C ARG A 63 -9.63 -5.29 -8.02
N ALA A 64 -9.78 -4.90 -6.76
CA ALA A 64 -8.91 -3.95 -6.09
C ALA A 64 -8.46 -4.45 -4.72
N LEU A 65 -7.34 -3.91 -4.24
CA LEU A 65 -6.80 -4.12 -2.90
C LEU A 65 -6.92 -2.83 -2.10
N VAL A 66 -7.45 -2.94 -0.89
CA VAL A 66 -7.44 -1.88 0.13
C VAL A 66 -6.26 -2.11 1.05
N SER A 67 -5.33 -1.17 1.03
CA SER A 67 -4.23 -1.07 2.01
C SER A 67 -4.57 -0.02 3.05
N SER A 68 -4.64 -0.44 4.32
CA SER A 68 -5.15 0.40 5.41
C SER A 68 -4.08 0.63 6.47
N TYR A 69 -3.97 1.89 6.91
CA TYR A 69 -3.02 2.31 7.93
C TYR A 69 -3.71 3.14 8.98
N GLU A 70 -3.36 2.92 10.23
CA GLU A 70 -3.88 3.70 11.34
C GLU A 70 -2.79 4.11 12.30
N SER A 71 -3.01 5.25 12.95
CA SER A 71 -2.21 5.72 14.07
C SER A 71 -2.36 4.78 15.26
N VAL A 72 -1.26 4.48 15.93
CA VAL A 72 -1.26 3.71 17.18
C VAL A 72 -1.70 4.59 18.36
N THR A 73 -1.56 5.91 18.24
CA THR A 73 -1.77 6.86 19.34
C THR A 73 -3.03 7.71 19.20
N SER A 74 -3.81 7.52 18.12
CA SER A 74 -5.04 8.26 17.85
C SER A 74 -6.00 7.41 17.01
N ALA A 75 -7.23 7.88 16.81
CA ALA A 75 -8.21 7.23 15.93
C ALA A 75 -8.02 7.56 14.43
N ALA A 76 -6.87 8.14 14.04
CA ALA A 76 -6.63 8.55 12.67
C ALA A 76 -6.34 7.34 11.78
N ARG A 77 -6.96 7.30 10.60
CA ARG A 77 -6.84 6.22 9.61
C ARG A 77 -6.76 6.78 8.19
N ILE A 78 -6.11 6.03 7.32
CA ILE A 78 -6.03 6.29 5.89
C ILE A 78 -6.09 4.96 5.13
N ASP A 79 -6.89 4.94 4.07
CA ASP A 79 -7.14 3.78 3.22
C ASP A 79 -6.77 4.11 1.77
N ILE A 80 -6.09 3.17 1.12
CA ILE A 80 -5.63 3.29 -0.26
C ILE A 80 -6.22 2.13 -1.06
N VAL A 81 -7.04 2.46 -2.06
CA VAL A 81 -7.65 1.49 -2.96
C VAL A 81 -6.83 1.44 -4.25
N THR A 82 -6.23 0.28 -4.52
CA THR A 82 -5.36 0.06 -5.69
C THR A 82 -5.98 -0.99 -6.59
N SER A 83 -6.12 -0.70 -7.89
CA SER A 83 -6.53 -1.68 -8.90
C SER A 83 -5.51 -2.81 -9.00
N LEU A 84 -5.96 -4.06 -9.07
CA LEU A 84 -5.09 -5.21 -9.29
C LEU A 84 -4.78 -5.46 -10.77
N GLU A 85 -5.49 -4.81 -11.68
CA GLU A 85 -5.31 -5.00 -13.12
C GLU A 85 -4.14 -4.18 -13.64
N ASN A 86 -3.98 -2.96 -13.14
CA ASN A 86 -3.03 -1.98 -13.66
C ASN A 86 -2.29 -1.18 -12.57
N PHE A 87 -2.48 -1.54 -11.29
CA PHE A 87 -1.86 -0.89 -10.13
C PHE A 87 -2.15 0.60 -10.00
N GLN A 88 -3.18 1.11 -10.67
CA GLN A 88 -3.63 2.49 -10.50
C GLN A 88 -4.27 2.67 -9.11
N ILE A 89 -4.00 3.82 -8.50
CA ILE A 89 -4.71 4.24 -7.30
C ILE A 89 -6.10 4.71 -7.72
N LEU A 90 -7.12 3.97 -7.27
CA LEU A 90 -8.53 4.27 -7.55
C LEU A 90 -9.07 5.30 -6.57
N GLN A 91 -8.62 5.25 -5.31
CA GLN A 91 -9.06 6.14 -4.25
C GLN A 91 -8.06 6.20 -3.11
N ILE A 92 -7.96 7.38 -2.48
CA ILE A 92 -7.34 7.57 -1.17
C ILE A 92 -8.38 8.21 -0.26
N ALA A 93 -8.64 7.60 0.90
CA ALA A 93 -9.66 8.04 1.83
C ALA A 93 -9.10 8.21 3.25
N GLY A 94 -9.60 9.21 3.97
CA GLY A 94 -9.10 9.56 5.31
C GLY A 94 -7.80 10.36 5.24
N GLY A 95 -6.97 10.26 6.27
CA GLY A 95 -5.68 10.95 6.35
C GLY A 95 -5.74 12.46 6.59
N GLN A 96 -6.92 13.07 6.54
CA GLN A 96 -7.19 14.43 7.00
C GLN A 96 -8.06 14.40 8.26
N ALA A 97 -7.94 15.45 9.08
CA ALA A 97 -8.73 15.62 10.30
C ALA A 97 -10.12 16.16 9.98
#